data_AF-A0A367M0A9-F1
#
_entry.id   AF-A0A367M0A9-F1
#
_cell.length_a   1.000
_cell.length_b   1.000
_cell.length_c   1.000
_cell.angle_alpha   90.00
_cell.angle_beta   90.00
_cell.angle_gamma   90.00
#
_symmetry.space_group_name_H-M   'P 1'
#
loop_
_entity.id
_entity.type
_entity.pdbx_description
1 polymer ?
#
loop_
_entity_poly.entity_id
_entity_poly.type
_entity_poly.pdbx_seq_one_letter_code
_entity_poly.pdbx_strand_id
1 'polypeptide(L)'
;AFAAATGVMPLDMPESVLVRFKGKLQPGITLRDLVHAIPYYAIQQGLLTVEKKGKKNIFSGRILEIEGLNDLTVEQAFELSDASAERSAAGCTIKLPEQAIAEYLKSNITLLRWMIGEGYGDPRTLERRAQAMETWLAKPELLEADKDAEYAAVIEIDLADVKEPVLCAPNDPDDARLLSSVQGRKIDEVFIGSCMTNIGHFRAAGKLLDKVKGGIPTRLWLAPPTKMDAHQLTEEGYYGIYGKAGARMEMPGLSLI
;
A
#
# COMPACT_ATOMS: atom_id res chain seq x y z
N ALA A 1 18.09 2.81 17.15
CA ALA A 1 18.99 3.55 18.06
C ALA A 1 20.31 3.90 17.39
N PHE A 2 21.14 2.92 17.00
CA PHE A 2 22.45 3.16 16.38
C PHE A 2 22.40 4.09 15.15
N ALA A 3 21.54 3.80 14.17
CA ALA A 3 21.42 4.62 12.96
C ALA A 3 20.97 6.05 13.24
N ALA A 4 20.05 6.25 14.18
CA ALA A 4 19.60 7.58 14.59
C ALA A 4 20.70 8.39 15.29
N ALA A 5 21.61 7.73 16.01
CA ALA A 5 22.71 8.39 16.72
C ALA A 5 23.91 8.70 15.82
N THR A 6 24.20 7.83 14.85
CA THR A 6 25.44 7.89 14.04
C THR A 6 25.21 8.39 12.61
N GLY A 7 23.96 8.37 12.12
CA GLY A 7 23.65 8.65 10.73
C GLY A 7 24.03 7.54 9.75
N VAL A 8 24.44 6.36 10.24
CA VAL A 8 24.85 5.21 9.40
C VAL A 8 24.21 3.90 9.86
N MET A 9 24.05 2.95 8.95
CA MET A 9 23.47 1.64 9.23
C MET A 9 24.31 0.54 8.57
N PRO A 10 24.80 -0.47 9.32
CA PRO A 10 25.44 -1.63 8.71
C PRO A 10 24.41 -2.44 7.94
N LEU A 11 24.78 -2.90 6.74
CA LEU A 11 23.91 -3.67 5.85
C LEU A 11 24.75 -4.67 5.05
N ASP A 12 24.47 -5.95 5.24
CA ASP A 12 24.89 -6.98 4.30
C ASP A 12 23.88 -6.99 3.15
N MET A 13 24.34 -6.63 1.94
CA MET A 13 23.45 -6.38 0.82
C MET A 13 22.71 -7.66 0.41
N PRO A 14 21.37 -7.70 0.50
CA PRO A 14 20.61 -8.87 0.06
C PRO A 14 20.55 -9.00 -1.45
N GLU A 15 20.30 -10.22 -1.93
CA GLU A 15 19.90 -10.46 -3.32
C GLU A 15 18.50 -9.88 -3.59
N SER A 16 18.18 -9.63 -4.87
CA SER A 16 16.89 -9.09 -5.29
C SER A 16 16.00 -10.10 -6.01
N VAL A 17 14.68 -9.91 -5.89
CA VAL A 17 13.64 -10.59 -6.67
C VAL A 17 12.82 -9.55 -7.41
N LEU A 18 12.73 -9.68 -8.73
CA LEU A 18 11.97 -8.76 -9.57
C LEU A 18 10.53 -9.26 -9.75
N VAL A 19 9.56 -8.39 -9.50
CA VAL A 19 8.16 -8.57 -9.89
C VAL A 19 7.82 -7.54 -10.96
N ARG A 20 7.43 -8.01 -12.15
CA ARG A 20 7.09 -7.14 -13.28
C ARG A 20 5.64 -7.35 -13.68
N PHE A 21 4.85 -6.28 -13.58
CA PHE A 21 3.49 -6.26 -14.11
C PHE A 21 3.49 -5.85 -15.59
N LYS A 22 2.61 -6.47 -16.39
CA LYS A 22 2.41 -6.10 -17.81
C LYS A 22 0.94 -6.04 -18.18
N GLY A 23 0.58 -5.16 -19.11
CA GLY A 23 -0.79 -5.02 -19.61
C GLY A 23 -1.60 -3.95 -18.89
N LYS A 24 -2.93 -4.13 -18.82
CA LYS A 24 -3.86 -3.18 -18.19
C LYS A 24 -4.76 -3.89 -17.19
N LEU A 25 -5.09 -3.20 -16.11
CA LEU A 25 -6.05 -3.66 -15.10
C LEU A 25 -7.40 -4.02 -15.74
N GLN A 26 -7.96 -5.16 -15.33
CA GLN A 26 -9.31 -5.55 -15.70
C GLN A 26 -10.37 -4.75 -14.93
N PRO A 27 -11.59 -4.60 -15.48
CA PRO A 27 -12.68 -3.93 -14.78
C PRO A 27 -12.95 -4.54 -13.40
N GLY A 28 -13.02 -3.69 -12.37
CA GLY A 28 -13.29 -4.11 -10.99
C GLY A 28 -12.07 -4.63 -10.21
N ILE A 29 -10.91 -4.78 -10.85
CA ILE A 29 -9.65 -5.11 -10.17
C ILE A 29 -9.02 -3.83 -9.62
N THR A 30 -8.56 -3.92 -8.38
CA THR A 30 -7.92 -2.83 -7.64
C THR A 30 -6.42 -3.07 -7.51
N LEU A 31 -5.70 -2.06 -7.05
CA LEU A 31 -4.28 -2.21 -6.74
C LEU A 31 -4.04 -3.25 -5.64
N ARG A 32 -4.95 -3.34 -4.67
CA ARG A 32 -4.86 -4.33 -3.59
C ARG A 32 -4.97 -5.77 -4.10
N ASP A 33 -5.69 -6.00 -5.18
CA ASP A 33 -5.71 -7.31 -5.84
C ASP A 33 -4.35 -7.65 -6.46
N LEU A 34 -3.61 -6.66 -6.98
CA LEU A 34 -2.25 -6.86 -7.49
C LEU A 34 -1.25 -7.18 -6.38
N VAL A 35 -1.41 -6.55 -5.21
CA VAL A 35 -0.65 -6.88 -4.01
C VAL A 35 -0.78 -8.37 -3.68
N HIS A 36 -2.02 -8.89 -3.66
CA HIS A 36 -2.27 -10.30 -3.38
C HIS A 36 -1.99 -11.21 -4.59
N ALA A 37 -1.90 -10.68 -5.81
CA ALA A 37 -1.47 -11.44 -6.97
C ALA A 37 -0.01 -11.89 -6.85
N ILE A 38 0.86 -11.11 -6.20
CA ILE A 38 2.28 -11.49 -5.98
C ILE A 38 2.42 -12.85 -5.27
N PRO A 39 1.88 -13.06 -4.05
CA PRO A 39 1.90 -14.38 -3.43
C PRO A 39 1.16 -15.45 -4.24
N TYR A 40 0.03 -15.08 -4.86
CA TYR A 40 -0.75 -16.03 -5.66
C TYR A 40 0.08 -16.63 -6.82
N TYR A 41 0.71 -15.79 -7.64
CA TYR A 41 1.53 -16.25 -8.77
C TYR A 41 2.83 -16.91 -8.30
N ALA A 42 3.44 -16.45 -7.21
CA ALA A 42 4.61 -17.12 -6.62
C ALA A 42 4.29 -18.55 -6.17
N ILE A 43 3.09 -18.79 -5.63
CA ILE A 43 2.61 -20.15 -5.29
C ILE A 43 2.40 -20.98 -6.55
N GLN A 44 1.75 -20.43 -7.58
CA GLN A 44 1.55 -21.17 -8.85
C GLN A 44 2.88 -21.57 -9.50
N GLN A 45 3.92 -20.74 -9.35
CA GLN A 45 5.27 -21.02 -9.86
C GLN A 45 6.12 -21.91 -8.93
N GLY A 46 5.59 -22.31 -7.76
CA GLY A 46 6.30 -23.14 -6.78
C GLY A 46 7.44 -22.43 -6.03
N LEU A 47 7.48 -21.09 -6.12
CA LEU A 47 8.46 -20.21 -5.46
C LEU A 47 8.05 -19.83 -4.02
N LEU A 48 6.77 -20.01 -3.70
CA LEU A 48 6.20 -19.79 -2.37
C LEU A 48 5.31 -20.98 -1.98
N THR A 49 5.33 -21.38 -0.71
CA THR A 49 4.42 -22.40 -0.16
C THR A 49 3.71 -21.90 1.09
N VAL A 50 2.46 -22.31 1.29
CA VAL A 50 1.67 -22.00 2.49
C VAL A 50 2.08 -22.87 3.69
N GLU A 51 2.41 -24.14 3.44
CA GLU A 51 2.86 -25.09 4.48
C GLU A 51 4.05 -24.52 5.26
N LYS A 52 3.97 -24.57 6.60
CA LYS A 52 5.01 -23.99 7.47
C LYS A 52 6.25 -24.89 7.54
N LYS A 53 6.06 -26.20 7.58
CA LYS A 53 7.20 -27.14 7.65
C LYS A 53 7.91 -27.20 6.30
N GLY A 54 9.17 -26.75 6.27
CA GLY A 54 9.97 -26.73 5.04
C GLY A 54 9.51 -25.65 4.04
N LYS A 55 8.94 -24.55 4.56
CA LYS A 55 8.39 -23.46 3.76
C LYS A 55 9.39 -22.94 2.73
N LYS A 56 8.97 -22.89 1.48
CA LYS A 56 9.64 -22.13 0.42
C LYS A 56 9.09 -20.72 0.40
N ASN A 57 9.97 -19.73 0.36
CA ASN A 57 9.60 -18.34 0.18
C ASN A 57 10.74 -17.62 -0.53
N ILE A 58 10.60 -17.44 -1.85
CA ILE A 58 11.61 -16.77 -2.68
C ILE A 58 11.93 -15.35 -2.20
N PHE A 59 10.99 -14.66 -1.54
CA PHE A 59 11.17 -13.28 -1.08
C PHE A 59 11.92 -13.18 0.25
N SER A 60 12.02 -14.28 1.01
CA SER A 60 12.51 -14.24 2.39
C SER A 60 13.95 -13.75 2.44
N GLY A 61 14.16 -12.64 3.16
CA GLY A 61 15.48 -12.03 3.36
C GLY A 61 16.05 -11.32 2.13
N ARG A 62 15.26 -11.13 1.07
CA ARG A 62 15.68 -10.48 -0.19
C ARG A 62 15.03 -9.11 -0.37
N ILE A 63 15.53 -8.33 -1.31
CA ILE A 63 14.86 -7.10 -1.74
C ILE A 63 13.79 -7.45 -2.77
N LEU A 64 12.56 -6.98 -2.55
CA LEU A 64 11.49 -7.05 -3.53
C LEU A 64 11.53 -5.82 -4.44
N GLU A 65 11.78 -6.02 -5.73
CA GLU A 65 11.78 -4.94 -6.72
C GLU A 65 10.55 -5.03 -7.60
N ILE A 66 9.83 -3.92 -7.77
CA ILE A 66 8.55 -3.90 -8.49
C ILE A 66 8.61 -2.91 -9.66
N GLU A 67 8.14 -3.33 -10.83
CA GLU A 67 8.00 -2.45 -11.99
C GLU A 67 6.78 -2.78 -12.87
N GLY A 68 6.52 -1.91 -13.85
CA GLY A 68 5.46 -2.10 -14.85
C GLY A 68 4.14 -1.39 -14.52
N LEU A 69 4.07 -0.64 -13.43
CA LEU A 69 2.89 0.14 -13.01
C LEU A 69 3.21 1.65 -13.01
N ASN A 70 3.22 2.24 -14.21
CA ASN A 70 3.71 3.61 -14.40
C ASN A 70 2.71 4.71 -14.04
N ASP A 71 1.45 4.39 -13.78
CA ASP A 71 0.37 5.37 -13.56
C ASP A 71 0.01 5.53 -12.08
N LEU A 72 0.83 5.01 -11.16
CA LEU A 72 0.56 5.04 -9.72
C LEU A 72 0.96 6.39 -9.09
N THR A 73 0.13 6.87 -8.16
CA THR A 73 0.58 7.88 -7.19
C THR A 73 1.53 7.26 -6.16
N VAL A 74 2.24 8.10 -5.40
CA VAL A 74 3.18 7.60 -4.36
C VAL A 74 2.43 6.85 -3.24
N GLU A 75 1.23 7.29 -2.86
CA GLU A 75 0.40 6.62 -1.85
C GLU A 75 -0.14 5.27 -2.36
N GLN A 76 -0.42 5.16 -3.66
CA GLN A 76 -0.78 3.90 -4.28
C GLN A 76 0.41 2.95 -4.32
N ALA A 77 1.58 3.45 -4.71
CA ALA A 77 2.83 2.68 -4.71
C ALA A 77 3.15 2.12 -3.30
N PHE A 78 2.78 2.86 -2.26
CA PHE A 78 2.92 2.41 -0.88
C PHE A 78 2.15 1.12 -0.59
N GLU A 79 0.96 0.89 -1.20
CA GLU A 79 0.21 -0.36 -1.02
C GLU A 79 1.02 -1.59 -1.46
N LEU A 80 1.88 -1.47 -2.47
CA LEU A 80 2.76 -2.56 -2.91
C LEU A 80 3.98 -2.70 -2.01
N SER A 81 4.62 -1.60 -1.65
CA SER A 81 5.83 -1.64 -0.83
C SER A 81 5.59 -2.03 0.62
N ASP A 82 4.46 -1.62 1.20
CA ASP A 82 4.09 -1.93 2.58
C ASP A 82 3.87 -3.44 2.73
N ALA A 83 3.17 -4.05 1.76
CA ALA A 83 2.91 -5.49 1.73
C ALA A 83 4.15 -6.38 1.53
N SER A 84 5.32 -5.80 1.23
CA SER A 84 6.58 -6.54 1.18
C SER A 84 6.98 -7.12 2.54
N ALA A 85 6.50 -6.50 3.64
CA ALA A 85 6.71 -6.99 4.99
C ALA A 85 6.11 -8.40 5.17
N GLU A 86 4.89 -8.63 4.68
CA GLU A 86 4.23 -9.94 4.70
C GLU A 86 4.95 -10.98 3.85
N ARG A 87 5.80 -10.57 2.90
CA ARG A 87 6.65 -11.47 2.11
C ARG A 87 7.92 -11.89 2.84
N SER A 88 8.17 -11.35 4.04
CA SER A 88 9.45 -11.47 4.75
C SER A 88 10.63 -10.91 3.95
N ALA A 89 10.38 -9.91 3.09
CA ALA A 89 11.42 -9.21 2.37
C ALA A 89 12.25 -8.33 3.33
N ALA A 90 13.53 -8.14 3.01
CA ALA A 90 14.42 -7.24 3.76
C ALA A 90 14.16 -5.76 3.42
N GLY A 91 13.59 -5.50 2.24
CA GLY A 91 13.22 -4.18 1.77
C GLY A 91 12.45 -4.26 0.46
N CYS A 92 11.95 -3.12 0.00
CA CYS A 92 11.21 -3.02 -1.26
C CYS A 92 11.61 -1.78 -2.04
N THR A 93 11.59 -1.88 -3.36
CA THR A 93 11.63 -0.73 -4.28
C THR A 93 10.53 -0.86 -5.32
N ILE A 94 10.03 0.27 -5.81
CA ILE A 94 9.07 0.33 -6.89
C ILE A 94 9.48 1.43 -7.87
N LYS A 95 9.54 1.08 -9.15
CA LYS A 95 9.83 2.04 -10.22
C LYS A 95 8.61 2.93 -10.45
N LEU A 96 8.78 4.24 -10.27
CA LEU A 96 7.74 5.25 -10.44
C LEU A 96 8.20 6.35 -11.41
N PRO A 97 7.26 7.01 -12.11
CA PRO A 97 7.60 8.18 -12.91
C PRO A 97 7.94 9.37 -12.02
N GLU A 98 8.82 10.23 -12.53
CA GLU A 98 9.21 11.48 -11.88
C GLU A 98 8.02 12.36 -11.52
N GLN A 99 7.00 12.43 -12.40
CA GLN A 99 5.83 13.27 -12.20
C GLN A 99 5.07 12.93 -10.91
N ALA A 100 4.87 11.63 -10.63
CA ALA A 100 4.16 11.18 -9.43
C ALA A 100 4.92 11.61 -8.16
N ILE A 101 6.25 11.50 -8.18
CA ILE A 101 7.12 11.91 -7.07
C ILE A 101 7.08 13.43 -6.90
N ALA A 102 7.18 14.18 -8.01
CA ALA A 102 7.15 15.64 -7.97
C ALA A 102 5.84 16.20 -7.44
N GLU A 103 4.70 15.61 -7.81
CA GLU A 103 3.39 15.97 -7.27
C GLU A 103 3.32 15.73 -5.76
N TYR A 104 3.74 14.55 -5.32
CA TYR A 104 3.77 14.19 -3.90
C TYR A 104 4.67 15.14 -3.09
N LEU A 105 5.87 15.46 -3.58
CA LEU A 105 6.79 16.37 -2.88
C LEU A 105 6.24 17.79 -2.75
N LYS A 106 5.56 18.33 -3.77
CA LYS A 106 4.92 19.66 -3.69
C LYS A 106 3.87 19.73 -2.59
N SER A 107 3.04 18.68 -2.49
CA SER A 107 2.04 18.55 -1.41
C SER A 107 2.74 18.50 -0.03
N ASN A 108 3.77 17.67 0.11
CA ASN A 108 4.48 17.49 1.37
C ASN A 108 5.25 18.73 1.84
N ILE A 109 5.83 19.54 0.94
CA ILE A 109 6.48 20.80 1.31
C ILE A 109 5.48 21.73 2.00
N THR A 110 4.26 21.82 1.45
CA THR A 110 3.17 22.62 2.03
C THR A 110 2.79 22.09 3.41
N LEU A 111 2.64 20.76 3.53
CA LEU A 111 2.31 20.11 4.80
C LEU A 111 3.39 20.36 5.87
N LEU A 112 4.68 20.21 5.54
CA LEU A 112 5.78 20.42 6.48
C LEU A 112 5.83 21.85 7.01
N ARG A 113 5.59 22.84 6.15
CA ARG A 113 5.56 24.26 6.56
C ARG A 113 4.30 24.61 7.33
N TRP A 114 3.17 24.00 7.02
CA TRP A 114 1.98 24.07 7.87
C TRP A 114 2.25 23.50 9.26
N MET A 115 2.87 22.33 9.36
CA MET A 115 3.25 21.73 10.65
C MET A 115 4.17 22.64 11.48
N ILE A 116 5.10 23.36 10.84
CA ILE A 116 5.91 24.39 11.51
C ILE A 116 5.02 25.51 12.06
N GLY A 117 4.07 26.01 11.27
CA GLY A 117 3.12 27.05 11.68
C GLY A 117 2.25 26.62 12.87
N GLU A 118 1.91 25.34 12.95
CA GLU A 118 1.14 24.74 14.04
C GLU A 118 2.00 24.34 15.26
N GLY A 119 3.31 24.59 15.24
CA GLY A 119 4.19 24.34 16.38
C GLY A 119 4.61 22.88 16.58
N TYR A 120 4.62 22.06 15.52
CA TYR A 120 5.06 20.67 15.60
C TYR A 120 6.59 20.56 15.70
N GLY A 121 7.07 19.87 16.75
CA GLY A 121 8.43 19.33 16.82
C GLY A 121 9.55 20.36 16.68
N ASP A 122 10.66 19.97 16.03
CA ASP A 122 11.80 20.84 15.78
C ASP A 122 11.66 21.53 14.40
N PRO A 123 11.44 22.86 14.35
CA PRO A 123 11.15 23.56 13.10
C PRO A 123 12.35 23.59 12.14
N ARG A 124 13.59 23.54 12.66
CA ARG A 124 14.80 23.54 11.83
C ARG A 124 14.90 22.25 11.01
N THR A 125 14.52 21.13 11.61
CA THR A 125 14.53 19.81 10.99
C THR A 125 13.48 19.71 9.89
N LEU A 126 12.26 20.20 10.15
CA LEU A 126 11.17 20.24 9.16
C LEU A 126 11.52 21.15 7.97
N GLU A 127 12.01 22.36 8.23
CA GLU A 127 12.37 23.31 7.16
C GLU A 127 13.55 22.79 6.32
N ARG A 128 14.58 22.19 6.95
CA ARG A 128 15.69 21.56 6.22
C ARG A 128 15.20 20.46 5.28
N ARG A 129 14.19 19.67 5.68
CA ARG A 129 13.58 18.66 4.81
C ARG A 129 12.81 19.31 3.66
N ALA A 130 12.02 20.34 3.92
CA ALA A 130 11.27 21.06 2.89
C ALA A 130 12.21 21.64 1.82
N GLN A 131 13.30 22.30 2.23
CA GLN A 131 14.31 22.84 1.30
C GLN A 131 15.01 21.76 0.47
N ALA A 132 15.28 20.60 1.06
CA ALA A 132 15.85 19.46 0.31
C ALA A 132 14.88 18.94 -0.76
N MET A 133 13.58 18.90 -0.45
CA MET A 133 12.54 18.55 -1.44
C MET A 133 12.46 19.59 -2.56
N GLU A 134 12.52 20.90 -2.24
CA GLU A 134 12.57 21.98 -3.23
C GLU A 134 13.81 21.89 -4.13
N THR A 135 14.95 21.53 -3.55
CA THR A 135 16.21 21.33 -4.29
C THR A 135 16.08 20.19 -5.30
N TRP A 136 15.49 19.06 -4.90
CA TRP A 136 15.22 17.96 -5.83
C TRP A 136 14.23 18.38 -6.92
N LEU A 137 13.15 19.11 -6.57
CA LEU A 137 12.17 19.61 -7.55
C LEU A 137 12.76 20.59 -8.57
N ALA A 138 13.84 21.31 -8.22
CA ALA A 138 14.52 22.22 -9.14
C ALA A 138 15.37 21.49 -10.19
N LYS A 139 15.82 20.27 -9.88
CA LYS A 139 16.59 19.41 -10.79
C LYS A 139 16.27 17.93 -10.50
N PRO A 140 15.09 17.44 -10.92
CA PRO A 140 14.65 16.10 -10.58
C PRO A 140 15.51 15.08 -11.31
N GLU A 141 16.05 14.14 -10.54
CA GLU A 141 16.83 13.02 -11.05
C GLU A 141 16.39 11.76 -10.29
N LEU A 142 16.16 10.68 -11.03
CA LEU A 142 15.83 9.35 -10.52
C LEU A 142 16.87 8.35 -11.00
N LEU A 143 17.21 7.40 -10.13
CA LEU A 143 18.00 6.24 -10.51
C LEU A 143 17.10 5.25 -11.26
N GLU A 144 17.70 4.51 -12.19
CA GLU A 144 17.06 3.45 -12.95
C GLU A 144 17.94 2.20 -12.89
N ALA A 145 17.31 1.02 -12.81
CA ALA A 145 18.03 -0.24 -12.89
C ALA A 145 18.65 -0.41 -14.29
N ASP A 146 19.89 -0.90 -14.33
CA ASP A 146 20.54 -1.25 -15.58
C ASP A 146 19.81 -2.41 -16.27
N LYS A 147 19.88 -2.45 -17.61
CA LYS A 147 19.15 -3.45 -18.41
C LYS A 147 19.61 -4.88 -18.18
N ASP A 148 20.84 -5.03 -17.69
CA ASP A 148 21.53 -6.29 -17.39
C ASP A 148 21.61 -6.56 -15.88
N ALA A 149 20.80 -5.87 -15.06
CA ALA A 149 20.65 -6.18 -13.65
C ALA A 149 20.25 -7.65 -13.43
N GLU A 150 20.97 -8.34 -12.55
CA GLU A 150 20.73 -9.74 -12.24
C GLU A 150 19.79 -9.87 -11.02
N TYR A 151 18.85 -10.79 -11.12
CA TYR A 151 17.87 -11.08 -10.07
C TYR A 151 17.88 -12.58 -9.76
N ALA A 152 17.68 -12.92 -8.50
CA ALA A 152 17.61 -14.31 -8.10
C ALA A 152 16.35 -15.03 -8.60
N ALA A 153 15.28 -14.26 -8.83
CA ALA A 153 14.09 -14.70 -9.55
C ALA A 153 13.41 -13.50 -10.20
N VAL A 154 12.73 -13.76 -11.32
CA VAL A 154 11.85 -12.79 -11.99
C VAL A 154 10.46 -13.40 -12.07
N ILE A 155 9.47 -12.70 -11.52
CA ILE A 155 8.06 -13.07 -11.55
C ILE A 155 7.32 -12.07 -12.45
N GLU A 156 6.93 -12.52 -13.63
CA GLU A 156 6.06 -11.72 -14.51
C GLU A 156 4.59 -12.00 -14.21
N ILE A 157 3.80 -10.92 -14.07
CA ILE A 157 2.35 -10.98 -13.84
C ILE A 157 1.65 -10.21 -14.96
N ASP A 158 0.89 -10.92 -15.80
CA ASP A 158 0.03 -10.27 -16.79
C ASP A 158 -1.27 -9.81 -16.14
N LEU A 159 -1.54 -8.51 -16.20
CA LEU A 159 -2.76 -7.90 -15.66
C LEU A 159 -4.02 -8.41 -16.39
N ALA A 160 -3.89 -8.95 -17.60
CA ALA A 160 -4.99 -9.61 -18.31
C ALA A 160 -5.44 -10.93 -17.65
N ASP A 161 -4.56 -11.57 -16.87
CA ASP A 161 -4.84 -12.83 -16.19
C ASP A 161 -5.43 -12.65 -14.78
N VAL A 162 -5.34 -11.44 -14.22
CA VAL A 162 -6.02 -11.08 -12.96
C VAL A 162 -7.46 -10.67 -13.28
N LYS A 163 -8.37 -11.66 -13.32
CA LYS A 163 -9.76 -11.48 -13.78
C LYS A 163 -10.80 -11.38 -12.67
N GLU A 164 -10.41 -11.66 -11.44
CA GLU A 164 -11.27 -11.52 -10.27
C GLU A 164 -10.45 -11.10 -9.04
N PRO A 165 -11.10 -10.55 -7.99
CA PRO A 165 -10.41 -10.14 -6.79
C PRO A 165 -9.62 -11.27 -6.14
N VAL A 166 -8.45 -10.92 -5.58
CA VAL A 166 -7.54 -11.85 -4.90
C VAL A 166 -7.51 -11.50 -3.42
N LEU A 167 -7.69 -12.50 -2.56
CA LEU A 167 -7.84 -12.36 -1.11
C LEU A 167 -6.81 -13.22 -0.39
N CYS A 168 -6.34 -12.81 0.77
CA CYS A 168 -5.62 -13.72 1.68
C CYS A 168 -6.63 -14.45 2.57
N ALA A 169 -6.51 -15.78 2.64
CA ALA A 169 -7.37 -16.61 3.48
C ALA A 169 -7.09 -16.38 4.98
N PRO A 170 -8.02 -16.76 5.88
CA PRO A 170 -7.88 -16.48 7.30
C PRO A 170 -6.56 -17.00 7.90
N ASN A 171 -5.91 -16.13 8.68
CA ASN A 171 -4.74 -16.41 9.52
C ASN A 171 -3.39 -16.65 8.79
N ASP A 172 -3.32 -16.53 7.47
CA ASP A 172 -2.05 -16.62 6.74
C ASP A 172 -1.99 -15.61 5.57
N PRO A 173 -1.15 -14.57 5.64
CA PRO A 173 -1.04 -13.59 4.55
C PRO A 173 -0.46 -14.19 3.26
N ASP A 174 0.19 -15.36 3.31
CA ASP A 174 0.66 -16.07 2.13
C ASP A 174 -0.43 -16.87 1.41
N ASP A 175 -1.53 -17.21 2.08
CA ASP A 175 -2.59 -18.04 1.51
C ASP A 175 -3.52 -17.23 0.60
N ALA A 176 -2.96 -16.74 -0.50
CA ALA A 176 -3.66 -15.96 -1.51
C ALA A 176 -4.57 -16.84 -2.37
N ARG A 177 -5.84 -16.44 -2.50
CA ARG A 177 -6.90 -17.18 -3.17
C ARG A 177 -7.77 -16.26 -4.00
N LEU A 178 -8.33 -16.79 -5.09
CA LEU A 178 -9.32 -16.10 -5.90
C LEU A 178 -10.67 -16.02 -5.16
N LEU A 179 -11.41 -14.91 -5.34
CA LEU A 179 -12.75 -14.73 -4.76
C LEU A 179 -13.67 -15.92 -5.03
N SER A 180 -13.68 -16.44 -6.26
CA SER A 180 -14.49 -17.59 -6.69
C SER A 180 -14.29 -18.84 -5.84
N SER A 181 -13.10 -19.02 -5.23
CA SER A 181 -12.77 -20.17 -4.38
C SER A 181 -13.22 -20.03 -2.93
N VAL A 182 -13.57 -18.82 -2.49
CA VAL A 182 -13.93 -18.50 -1.10
C VAL A 182 -15.28 -17.79 -0.95
N GLN A 183 -15.97 -17.49 -2.05
CA GLN A 183 -17.27 -16.83 -2.06
C GLN A 183 -18.35 -17.59 -1.27
N GLY A 184 -19.36 -16.87 -0.80
CA GLY A 184 -20.50 -17.44 -0.04
C GLY A 184 -20.25 -17.63 1.45
N ARG A 185 -19.06 -17.26 1.95
CA ARG A 185 -18.77 -17.24 3.39
C ARG A 185 -19.57 -16.13 4.07
N LYS A 186 -20.16 -16.44 5.24
CA LYS A 186 -20.76 -15.44 6.12
C LYS A 186 -19.65 -14.53 6.68
N ILE A 187 -19.89 -13.23 6.64
CA ILE A 187 -19.03 -12.21 7.24
C ILE A 187 -19.81 -11.59 8.41
N ASP A 188 -19.19 -11.54 9.58
CA ASP A 188 -19.79 -10.93 10.78
C ASP A 188 -19.31 -9.48 10.96
N GLU A 189 -18.01 -9.24 10.73
CA GLU A 189 -17.38 -7.92 10.88
C GLU A 189 -16.50 -7.57 9.67
N VAL A 190 -16.41 -6.28 9.37
CA VAL A 190 -15.59 -5.71 8.29
C VAL A 190 -14.82 -4.52 8.82
N PHE A 191 -13.56 -4.38 8.43
CA PHE A 191 -12.72 -3.25 8.80
C PHE A 191 -12.10 -2.59 7.57
N ILE A 192 -12.11 -1.25 7.55
CA ILE A 192 -11.48 -0.41 6.52
C ILE A 192 -10.73 0.71 7.24
N GLY A 193 -9.39 0.68 7.24
CA GLY A 193 -8.62 1.76 7.86
C GLY A 193 -7.21 1.43 8.37
N SER A 194 -6.43 0.65 7.61
CA SER A 194 -5.01 0.45 7.91
C SER A 194 -4.14 1.48 7.18
N CYS A 195 -2.82 1.45 7.40
CA CYS A 195 -1.84 2.24 6.63
C CYS A 195 -1.90 1.96 5.12
N MET A 196 -2.41 0.79 4.72
CA MET A 196 -2.68 0.42 3.33
C MET A 196 -3.84 1.20 2.71
N THR A 197 -4.51 2.08 3.45
CA THR A 197 -5.64 2.87 2.96
C THR A 197 -5.30 4.35 2.83
N ASN A 198 -5.89 5.00 1.82
CA ASN A 198 -5.91 6.44 1.61
C ASN A 198 -7.37 6.91 1.49
N ILE A 199 -7.59 8.22 1.45
CA ILE A 199 -8.93 8.83 1.38
C ILE A 199 -9.80 8.31 0.22
N GLY A 200 -9.18 7.90 -0.90
CA GLY A 200 -9.89 7.35 -2.06
C GLY A 200 -10.68 6.08 -1.73
N HIS A 201 -10.14 5.21 -0.89
CA HIS A 201 -10.81 3.98 -0.45
C HIS A 201 -12.04 4.29 0.42
N PHE A 202 -11.94 5.27 1.31
CA PHE A 202 -13.07 5.73 2.12
C PHE A 202 -14.19 6.34 1.26
N ARG A 203 -13.83 7.18 0.28
CA ARG A 203 -14.80 7.72 -0.69
C ARG A 203 -15.49 6.63 -1.49
N ALA A 204 -14.74 5.62 -1.96
CA ALA A 204 -15.28 4.47 -2.68
C ALA A 204 -16.25 3.65 -1.80
N ALA A 205 -15.85 3.33 -0.57
CA ALA A 205 -16.70 2.64 0.40
C ALA A 205 -17.97 3.45 0.70
N GLY A 206 -17.86 4.77 0.88
CA GLY A 206 -19.00 5.66 1.09
C GLY A 206 -20.00 5.63 -0.06
N LYS A 207 -19.53 5.71 -1.31
CA LYS A 207 -20.40 5.61 -2.49
C LYS A 207 -21.11 4.26 -2.62
N LEU A 208 -20.51 3.17 -2.12
CA LEU A 208 -21.16 1.87 -2.06
C LEU A 208 -22.22 1.83 -0.96
N LEU A 209 -21.89 2.32 0.24
CA LEU A 209 -22.77 2.34 1.40
C LEU A 209 -24.00 3.24 1.19
N ASP A 210 -23.86 4.37 0.50
CA ASP A 210 -24.98 5.28 0.20
C ASP A 210 -26.07 4.62 -0.67
N LYS A 211 -25.69 3.59 -1.44
CA LYS A 211 -26.63 2.79 -2.24
C LYS A 211 -27.36 1.73 -1.42
N VAL A 212 -26.88 1.41 -0.21
CA VAL A 212 -27.47 0.39 0.66
C VAL A 212 -28.60 1.01 1.49
N LYS A 213 -29.83 0.55 1.26
CA LYS A 213 -31.00 0.97 2.04
C LYS A 213 -31.22 0.02 3.22
N GLY A 214 -31.46 0.57 4.41
CA GLY A 214 -31.82 -0.21 5.61
C GLY A 214 -30.65 -0.64 6.49
N GLY A 215 -29.44 -0.13 6.22
CA GLY A 215 -28.23 -0.47 6.98
C GLY A 215 -27.54 -1.74 6.48
N ILE A 216 -26.35 -2.00 6.99
CA ILE A 216 -25.55 -3.18 6.65
C ILE A 216 -25.83 -4.34 7.63
N PRO A 217 -25.73 -5.61 7.18
CA PRO A 217 -25.95 -6.77 8.05
C PRO A 217 -24.73 -7.13 8.92
N THR A 218 -23.62 -6.42 8.75
CA THR A 218 -22.31 -6.67 9.41
C THR A 218 -21.96 -5.54 10.35
N ARG A 219 -21.05 -5.78 11.30
CA ARG A 219 -20.39 -4.68 12.02
C ARG A 219 -19.27 -4.11 11.15
N LEU A 220 -19.43 -2.87 10.68
CA LEU A 220 -18.39 -2.16 9.93
C LEU A 220 -17.62 -1.21 10.83
N TRP A 221 -16.30 -1.27 10.75
CA TRP A 221 -15.37 -0.39 11.43
C TRP A 221 -14.60 0.43 10.39
N LEU A 222 -14.54 1.74 10.60
CA LEU A 222 -13.87 2.69 9.72
C LEU A 222 -12.87 3.51 10.52
N ALA A 223 -11.59 3.46 10.14
CA ALA A 223 -10.52 4.20 10.80
C ALA A 223 -9.69 4.99 9.78
N PRO A 224 -10.00 6.27 9.52
CA PRO A 224 -9.19 7.09 8.62
C PRO A 224 -7.71 7.12 9.07
N PRO A 225 -6.73 7.06 8.16
CA PRO A 225 -5.33 6.90 8.56
C PRO A 225 -4.74 8.18 9.20
N THR A 226 -5.27 9.36 8.86
CA THR A 226 -4.82 10.64 9.44
C THR A 226 -5.98 11.53 9.86
N LYS A 227 -5.68 12.52 10.71
CA LYS A 227 -6.62 13.60 11.07
C LYS A 227 -7.06 14.42 9.86
N MET A 228 -6.17 14.59 8.87
CA MET A 228 -6.45 15.32 7.64
C MET A 228 -7.49 14.58 6.79
N ASP A 229 -7.37 13.26 6.67
CA ASP A 229 -8.36 12.42 5.97
C ASP A 229 -9.72 12.46 6.68
N ALA A 230 -9.74 12.31 8.00
CA ALA A 230 -10.96 12.38 8.80
C ALA A 230 -11.66 13.74 8.65
N HIS A 231 -10.90 14.84 8.68
CA HIS A 231 -11.42 16.19 8.48
C HIS A 231 -12.02 16.34 7.08
N GLN A 232 -11.28 15.99 6.03
CA GLN A 232 -11.74 16.09 4.64
C GLN A 232 -13.00 15.23 4.38
N LEU A 233 -13.04 13.99 4.88
CA LEU A 233 -14.22 13.12 4.78
C LEU A 233 -15.44 13.68 5.53
N THR A 234 -15.20 14.42 6.63
CA THR A 234 -16.26 15.10 7.38
C THR A 234 -16.80 16.28 6.57
N GLU A 235 -15.94 17.13 6.00
CA GLU A 235 -16.33 18.26 5.17
C GLU A 235 -17.10 17.82 3.92
N GLU A 236 -16.71 16.69 3.33
CA GLU A 236 -17.39 16.09 2.18
C GLU A 236 -18.71 15.39 2.54
N GLY A 237 -19.05 15.29 3.83
CA GLY A 237 -20.30 14.68 4.31
C GLY A 237 -20.32 13.15 4.34
N TYR A 238 -19.17 12.48 4.11
CA TYR A 238 -19.09 11.02 4.12
C TYR A 238 -19.38 10.42 5.50
N TYR A 239 -19.04 11.12 6.59
CA TYR A 239 -19.40 10.70 7.96
C TYR A 239 -20.91 10.51 8.14
N GLY A 240 -21.73 11.35 7.48
CA GLY A 240 -23.18 11.19 7.48
C GLY A 240 -23.65 9.92 6.76
N ILE A 241 -22.98 9.55 5.68
CA ILE A 241 -23.24 8.30 4.93
C ILE A 241 -22.88 7.09 5.81
N TYR A 242 -21.69 7.10 6.43
CA TYR A 242 -21.23 6.02 7.29
C TYR A 242 -22.14 5.81 8.51
N GLY A 243 -22.57 6.90 9.16
CA GLY A 243 -23.49 6.85 10.28
C GLY A 243 -24.86 6.27 9.90
N LYS A 244 -25.43 6.69 8.76
CA LYS A 244 -26.70 6.12 8.24
C LYS A 244 -26.58 4.63 7.91
N ALA A 245 -25.42 4.20 7.42
CA ALA A 245 -25.16 2.79 7.14
C ALA A 245 -25.01 1.95 8.43
N GLY A 246 -24.79 2.57 9.60
CA GLY A 246 -24.55 1.88 10.87
C GLY A 246 -23.08 1.55 11.12
N ALA A 247 -22.15 2.20 10.42
CA ALA A 247 -20.71 1.99 10.61
C ALA A 247 -20.21 2.63 11.92
N ARG A 248 -19.19 2.01 12.54
CA ARG A 248 -18.45 2.56 13.67
C ARG A 248 -17.22 3.30 13.18
N MET A 249 -17.09 4.56 13.58
CA MET A 249 -15.93 5.38 13.28
C MET A 249 -14.93 5.32 14.44
N GLU A 250 -13.70 4.95 14.14
CA GLU A 250 -12.58 5.01 15.08
C GLU A 250 -11.77 6.30 14.90
N MET A 251 -10.97 6.64 15.91
CA MET A 251 -10.06 7.78 15.82
C MET A 251 -8.94 7.50 14.81
N PRO A 252 -8.39 8.54 14.14
CA PRO A 252 -7.31 8.32 13.20
C PRO A 252 -6.06 7.69 13.81
N GLY A 253 -5.56 6.62 13.19
CA GLY A 253 -4.38 5.89 13.64
C GLY A 253 -4.29 4.48 13.04
N LEU A 254 -3.32 3.68 13.51
CA LEU A 254 -3.30 2.24 13.26
C LEU A 254 -4.52 1.64 13.96
N SER A 255 -5.43 1.00 13.24
CA SER A 255 -6.62 0.39 13.86
C SER A 255 -6.78 -1.09 13.52
N LEU A 256 -7.01 -1.84 14.59
CA LEU A 256 -8.19 -2.69 14.79
C LEU A 256 -8.45 -2.92 16.30
N ILE A 257 -7.81 -2.11 17.16
CA ILE A 257 -8.28 -1.47 18.40
C ILE A 257 -7.56 -0.12 18.46
#